data_AF-A0A8B7YCI1-F1
#
_entry.id   AF-A0A8B7YCI1-F1
#
_cell.length_a   1.000
_cell.length_b   1.000
_cell.length_c   1.000
_cell.angle_alpha   90.00
_cell.angle_beta   90.00
_cell.angle_gamma   90.00
#
_symmetry.space_group_name_H-M   'P 1'
#
loop_
_entity.id
_entity.type
_entity.pdbx_description
1 polymer ?
#
loop_
_entity_poly.entity_id
_entity_poly.type
_entity_poly.pdbx_seq_one_letter_code
_entity_poly.pdbx_strand_id
1 'polypeptide(L)'
;MDSANRTQFKSAHLGTAISLYDRQSISDTAKGIIKANPSAKRDCDDPFYICDLGDVIAKDRKWRELLPTVETFYAVKCNSDPIILRLLIGLGRGLDCASKREIQMVLDAGASPDRIIYAHPCKQGSHLRYAKENGVKLMTFDSADELRKICNVFTEAKLVLRMKYDDPSAVINLGSKFGCPLDGIPRLMEAAKTLGMDVVGISFHVGTGSKDPKVFAGAISYAKTLFRVGKAIGYDMTLLDIGGGFPGKTSFRVGFQQFAEVISESLKEHFRQAAG
;
A
#
# COMPACT_ATOMS: atom_id res chain seq x y z
N MET A 1 -25.34 -28.08 18.77
CA MET A 1 -26.53 -27.35 18.26
C MET A 1 -25.98 -26.12 17.58
N ASP A 2 -25.75 -26.19 16.28
CA ASP A 2 -25.24 -25.06 15.51
C ASP A 2 -26.02 -25.01 14.20
N SER A 3 -26.95 -24.06 14.14
CA SER A 3 -27.78 -23.80 12.98
C SER A 3 -28.02 -22.31 12.90
N ALA A 4 -27.82 -21.79 11.69
CA ALA A 4 -28.24 -20.49 11.16
C ALA A 4 -27.21 -19.33 11.27
N ASN A 5 -26.56 -18.99 10.15
CA ASN A 5 -27.09 -17.98 9.19
C ASN A 5 -26.14 -17.81 7.98
N ARG A 6 -26.61 -18.17 6.77
CA ARG A 6 -26.98 -17.30 5.61
C ARG A 6 -25.80 -16.62 4.87
N THR A 7 -25.37 -17.13 3.71
CA THR A 7 -25.78 -16.82 2.30
C THR A 7 -25.47 -15.39 1.81
N GLN A 8 -24.67 -15.24 0.73
CA GLN A 8 -25.17 -14.66 -0.53
C GLN A 8 -24.30 -14.95 -1.78
N PHE A 9 -25.01 -15.30 -2.85
CA PHE A 9 -24.56 -15.46 -4.24
C PHE A 9 -24.96 -14.23 -5.07
N LYS A 10 -24.23 -14.03 -6.18
CA LYS A 10 -24.43 -13.16 -7.36
C LYS A 10 -23.92 -11.71 -7.29
N SER A 11 -22.85 -11.47 -8.04
CA SER A 11 -22.61 -10.19 -8.72
C SER A 11 -23.15 -10.31 -10.15
N ALA A 12 -23.96 -9.34 -10.58
CA ALA A 12 -24.45 -9.24 -11.95
C ALA A 12 -23.52 -8.32 -12.76
N HIS A 13 -23.10 -8.84 -13.92
CA HIS A 13 -22.29 -8.25 -14.98
C HIS A 13 -20.76 -8.20 -14.82
N LEU A 14 -20.11 -8.86 -15.79
CA LEU A 14 -18.69 -9.01 -16.12
C LEU A 14 -17.82 -9.66 -15.02
N GLY A 15 -17.65 -10.98 -15.15
CA GLY A 15 -16.69 -11.79 -14.39
C GLY A 15 -17.08 -12.02 -12.94
N THR A 16 -17.96 -13.00 -12.67
CA THR A 16 -18.38 -13.31 -11.29
C THR A 16 -17.16 -13.81 -10.49
N ALA A 17 -16.69 -13.00 -9.53
CA ALA A 17 -15.74 -13.44 -8.52
C ALA A 17 -16.49 -14.22 -7.43
N ILE A 18 -16.13 -15.48 -7.20
CA ILE A 18 -16.66 -16.28 -6.10
C ILE A 18 -15.66 -16.24 -4.94
N SER A 19 -16.11 -15.75 -3.80
CA SER A 19 -15.34 -15.61 -2.57
C SER A 19 -15.52 -16.84 -1.69
N LEU A 20 -14.44 -17.52 -1.34
CA LEU A 20 -14.46 -18.68 -0.45
C LEU A 20 -13.86 -18.33 0.91
N TYR A 21 -14.50 -18.83 1.97
CA TYR A 21 -14.03 -18.71 3.36
C TYR A 21 -13.47 -20.04 3.90
N ASP A 22 -13.76 -21.16 3.23
CA ASP A 22 -13.41 -22.51 3.68
C ASP A 22 -12.58 -23.28 2.63
N ARG A 23 -11.75 -24.21 3.09
CA ARG A 23 -10.80 -25.02 2.31
C ARG A 23 -11.49 -26.11 1.47
N GLN A 24 -12.56 -25.79 0.76
CA GLN A 24 -12.80 -26.53 -0.48
C GLN A 24 -11.66 -26.18 -1.43
N SER A 25 -11.08 -27.17 -2.11
CA SER A 25 -10.01 -26.84 -3.05
C SER A 25 -10.59 -25.89 -4.11
N ILE A 26 -9.87 -24.83 -4.45
CA ILE A 26 -10.28 -23.87 -5.50
C ILE A 26 -10.67 -24.64 -6.78
N SER A 27 -9.98 -25.76 -7.05
CA SER A 27 -10.27 -26.68 -8.14
C SER A 27 -11.66 -27.31 -8.04
N ASP A 28 -12.08 -27.77 -6.86
CA ASP A 28 -13.39 -28.40 -6.68
C ASP A 28 -14.52 -27.37 -6.76
N THR A 29 -14.31 -26.18 -6.22
CA THR A 29 -15.25 -25.06 -6.40
C THR A 29 -15.39 -24.71 -7.87
N ALA A 30 -14.28 -24.57 -8.60
CA ALA A 30 -14.31 -24.31 -10.04
C ALA A 30 -15.05 -25.40 -10.81
N LYS A 31 -14.75 -26.68 -10.56
CA LYS A 31 -15.48 -27.81 -11.16
C LYS A 31 -16.96 -27.78 -10.81
N GLY A 32 -17.31 -27.41 -9.58
CA GLY A 32 -18.70 -27.26 -9.13
C GLY A 32 -19.45 -26.20 -9.92
N ILE A 33 -18.86 -25.00 -10.09
CA ILE A 33 -19.44 -23.92 -10.89
C ILE A 33 -19.59 -24.34 -12.35
N ILE A 34 -18.56 -24.94 -12.94
CA ILE A 34 -18.57 -25.42 -14.33
C ILE A 34 -19.66 -26.47 -14.53
N LYS A 35 -19.78 -27.45 -13.62
CA LYS A 35 -20.82 -28.48 -13.68
C LYS A 35 -22.23 -27.91 -13.46
N ALA A 36 -22.38 -26.91 -12.60
CA ALA A 36 -23.66 -26.25 -12.33
C ALA A 36 -24.13 -25.32 -13.46
N ASN A 37 -23.25 -25.03 -14.43
CA ASN A 37 -23.55 -24.30 -15.65
C ASN A 37 -23.49 -25.25 -16.87
N PRO A 38 -24.43 -26.20 -17.02
CA PRO A 38 -24.45 -27.08 -18.17
C PRO A 38 -24.69 -26.24 -19.42
N SER A 39 -23.68 -26.18 -20.29
CA SER A 39 -23.58 -25.47 -21.57
C SER A 39 -24.58 -25.97 -22.64
N ALA A 40 -25.78 -26.40 -22.26
CA ALA A 40 -26.79 -26.94 -23.16
C ALA A 40 -28.00 -26.02 -23.38
N LYS A 41 -28.04 -24.80 -22.81
CA LYS A 41 -29.19 -23.89 -23.05
C LYS A 41 -28.89 -22.44 -23.42
N ARG A 42 -27.68 -21.90 -23.20
CA ARG A 42 -27.29 -20.54 -23.62
C ARG A 42 -25.77 -20.47 -23.80
N ASP A 43 -25.28 -19.57 -24.66
CA ASP A 43 -23.88 -19.19 -24.80
C ASP A 43 -23.35 -18.55 -23.50
N CYS A 44 -23.14 -19.37 -22.45
CA CYS A 44 -22.75 -18.91 -21.11
C CYS A 44 -21.39 -19.45 -20.68
N ASP A 45 -20.41 -19.40 -21.58
CA ASP A 45 -19.00 -19.75 -21.35
C ASP A 45 -18.18 -18.55 -20.86
N ASP A 46 -18.81 -17.62 -20.13
CA ASP A 46 -18.16 -16.43 -19.62
C ASP A 46 -17.02 -16.81 -18.65
N PRO A 47 -15.82 -16.21 -18.78
CA PRO A 47 -14.75 -16.43 -17.83
C PRO A 47 -15.15 -15.91 -16.45
N PHE A 48 -14.74 -16.64 -15.41
CA PHE A 48 -14.97 -16.28 -14.01
C PHE A 48 -13.69 -16.39 -13.19
N TYR A 49 -13.69 -15.73 -12.03
CA TYR A 49 -12.59 -15.79 -11.08
C TYR A 49 -13.06 -16.42 -9.77
N ILE A 50 -12.17 -17.14 -9.09
CA ILE A 50 -12.36 -17.54 -7.70
C ILE A 50 -11.31 -16.82 -6.88
N CYS A 51 -11.75 -16.11 -5.86
CA CYS A 51 -10.88 -15.42 -4.91
C CYS A 51 -10.93 -16.16 -3.57
N ASP A 52 -9.80 -16.73 -3.17
CA ASP A 52 -9.64 -17.34 -1.85
C ASP A 52 -9.27 -16.25 -0.83
N LEU A 53 -10.26 -15.83 -0.02
CA LEU A 53 -10.02 -14.86 1.05
C LEU A 53 -9.17 -15.46 2.18
N GLY A 54 -9.16 -16.79 2.33
CA GLY A 54 -8.31 -17.50 3.27
C GLY A 54 -6.82 -17.27 2.97
N ASP A 55 -6.45 -17.19 1.70
CA ASP A 55 -5.08 -16.84 1.27
C ASP A 55 -4.71 -15.40 1.63
N VAL A 56 -5.64 -14.45 1.49
CA VAL A 56 -5.44 -13.04 1.91
C VAL A 56 -5.21 -12.97 3.42
N ILE A 57 -6.03 -13.67 4.22
CA ILE A 57 -5.89 -13.74 5.68
C ILE A 57 -4.56 -14.40 6.08
N ALA A 58 -4.15 -15.47 5.40
CA ALA A 58 -2.88 -16.14 5.65
C ALA A 58 -1.68 -15.23 5.38
N LYS A 59 -1.75 -14.42 4.31
CA LYS A 59 -0.72 -13.41 4.00
C LYS A 59 -0.67 -12.28 5.03
N ASP A 60 -1.81 -11.79 5.50
CA ASP A 60 -1.87 -10.81 6.60
C ASP A 60 -1.18 -11.34 7.87
N ARG A 61 -1.52 -12.57 8.28
CA ARG A 61 -0.91 -13.22 9.45
C ARG A 61 0.59 -13.34 9.29
N LYS A 62 1.05 -13.85 8.14
CA LYS A 62 2.47 -13.99 7.83
C LYS A 62 3.21 -12.65 7.86
N TRP A 63 2.59 -11.57 7.36
CA TRP A 63 3.15 -10.23 7.45
C TRP A 63 3.35 -9.81 8.91
N ARG A 64 2.33 -9.96 9.75
CA ARG A 64 2.40 -9.59 11.17
C ARG A 64 3.42 -10.39 11.96
N GLU A 65 3.58 -11.67 11.64
CA GLU A 65 4.58 -12.54 12.27
C GLU A 65 6.01 -12.13 11.90
N LEU A 66 6.25 -11.80 10.63
CA LEU A 66 7.61 -11.52 10.12
C LEU A 66 8.03 -10.05 10.21
N LEU A 67 7.07 -9.12 10.22
CA LEU A 67 7.29 -7.67 10.31
C LEU A 67 6.34 -7.03 11.35
N PRO A 68 6.45 -7.40 12.64
CA PRO A 68 5.50 -6.97 13.67
C PRO A 68 5.50 -5.46 13.95
N THR A 69 6.59 -4.77 13.60
CA THR A 69 6.73 -3.31 13.78
C THR A 69 6.33 -2.51 12.53
N VAL A 70 5.93 -3.18 11.44
CA VAL A 70 5.58 -2.53 10.18
C VAL A 70 4.08 -2.68 9.93
N GLU A 71 3.36 -1.56 10.04
CA GLU A 71 1.95 -1.54 9.68
C GLU A 71 1.73 -1.69 8.17
N THR A 72 0.68 -2.41 7.79
CA THR A 72 0.34 -2.65 6.40
C THR A 72 -0.64 -1.59 5.91
N PHE A 73 -0.26 -0.88 4.84
CA PHE A 73 -1.17 -0.08 4.03
C PHE A 73 -1.32 -0.74 2.65
N TYR A 74 -2.49 -1.33 2.37
CA TYR A 74 -2.72 -2.08 1.14
C TYR A 74 -2.87 -1.15 -0.06
N ALA A 75 -2.06 -1.37 -1.10
CA ALA A 75 -2.12 -0.62 -2.34
C ALA A 75 -3.38 -0.98 -3.15
N VAL A 76 -4.42 -0.13 -3.06
CA VAL A 76 -5.76 -0.36 -3.66
C VAL A 76 -5.69 -0.60 -5.17
N LYS A 77 -4.79 0.10 -5.85
CA LYS A 77 -4.47 -0.08 -7.28
C LYS A 77 -4.11 -1.52 -7.69
N CYS A 78 -3.70 -2.38 -6.75
CA CYS A 78 -3.35 -3.78 -7.04
C CYS A 78 -4.59 -4.63 -7.32
N ASN A 79 -5.59 -4.55 -6.44
CA ASN A 79 -6.91 -5.13 -6.62
C ASN A 79 -7.91 -4.38 -5.75
N SER A 80 -8.82 -3.64 -6.38
CA SER A 80 -9.77 -2.76 -5.70
C SER A 80 -11.13 -3.41 -5.46
N ASP A 81 -11.19 -4.76 -5.50
CA ASP A 81 -12.41 -5.50 -5.22
C ASP A 81 -12.98 -5.12 -3.82
N PRO A 82 -14.25 -4.70 -3.73
CA PRO A 82 -14.83 -4.24 -2.47
C PRO A 82 -14.80 -5.28 -1.34
N ILE A 83 -14.82 -6.58 -1.66
CA ILE A 83 -14.76 -7.65 -0.66
C ILE A 83 -13.36 -7.70 -0.05
N ILE A 84 -12.30 -7.59 -0.86
CA ILE A 84 -10.91 -7.51 -0.38
C ILE A 84 -10.71 -6.26 0.48
N LEU A 85 -11.23 -5.11 0.04
CA LEU A 85 -11.13 -3.86 0.80
C LEU A 85 -11.82 -3.97 2.16
N ARG A 86 -13.06 -4.45 2.21
CA ARG A 86 -13.79 -4.65 3.47
C ARG A 86 -13.10 -5.66 4.39
N LEU A 87 -12.54 -6.73 3.84
CA LEU A 87 -11.77 -7.71 4.61
C LEU A 87 -10.55 -7.06 5.27
N LEU A 88 -9.73 -6.33 4.50
CA LEU A 88 -8.52 -5.69 5.02
C LEU A 88 -8.83 -4.58 6.04
N ILE A 89 -9.90 -3.81 5.82
CA ILE A 89 -10.42 -2.85 6.80
C ILE A 89 -10.83 -3.57 8.10
N GLY A 90 -11.58 -4.67 7.99
CA GLY A 90 -11.99 -5.49 9.14
C GLY A 90 -10.82 -6.13 9.91
N LEU A 91 -9.70 -6.38 9.23
CA LEU A 91 -8.43 -6.82 9.85
C LEU A 91 -7.61 -5.66 10.43
N GLY A 92 -8.08 -4.41 10.34
CA GLY A 92 -7.42 -3.21 10.86
C GLY A 92 -6.25 -2.70 9.99
N ARG A 93 -6.16 -3.11 8.73
CA ARG A 93 -5.10 -2.64 7.82
C ARG A 93 -5.41 -1.23 7.29
N GLY A 94 -4.36 -0.46 7.00
CA GLY A 94 -4.47 0.81 6.28
C GLY A 94 -4.59 0.60 4.77
N LEU A 95 -4.84 1.68 4.04
CA LEU A 95 -5.03 1.68 2.59
C LEU A 95 -4.14 2.74 1.92
N ASP A 96 -3.33 2.32 0.95
CA ASP A 96 -2.60 3.19 0.03
C ASP A 96 -3.47 3.48 -1.20
N CYS A 97 -3.94 4.72 -1.30
CA CYS A 97 -4.73 5.22 -2.41
C CYS A 97 -3.88 6.12 -3.32
N ALA A 98 -4.09 6.01 -4.63
CA ALA A 98 -3.40 6.76 -5.67
C ALA A 98 -4.31 7.75 -6.43
N SER A 99 -5.63 7.75 -6.15
CA SER A 99 -6.58 8.64 -6.84
C SER A 99 -7.77 9.01 -5.97
N LYS A 100 -8.50 10.07 -6.37
CA LYS A 100 -9.81 10.42 -5.80
C LYS A 100 -10.77 9.22 -5.79
N ARG A 101 -10.79 8.44 -6.89
CA ARG A 101 -11.66 7.27 -7.01
C ARG A 101 -11.32 6.21 -5.97
N GLU A 102 -10.04 5.93 -5.76
CA GLU A 102 -9.61 4.95 -4.76
C GLU A 102 -9.93 5.43 -3.33
N ILE A 103 -9.73 6.72 -3.03
CA ILE A 103 -10.14 7.30 -1.74
C ILE A 103 -11.65 7.12 -1.53
N GLN A 104 -12.48 7.47 -2.53
CA GLN A 104 -13.92 7.25 -2.45
C GLN A 104 -14.27 5.78 -2.20
N MET A 105 -13.66 4.86 -2.95
CA MET A 105 -13.91 3.41 -2.81
C MET A 105 -13.61 2.88 -1.41
N VAL A 106 -12.50 3.30 -0.80
CA VAL A 106 -12.15 2.82 0.55
C VAL A 106 -13.01 3.47 1.64
N LEU A 107 -13.40 4.75 1.47
CA LEU A 107 -14.35 5.42 2.36
C LEU A 107 -15.73 4.75 2.29
N ASP A 108 -16.23 4.43 1.08
CA ASP A 108 -17.48 3.70 0.87
C ASP A 108 -17.43 2.27 1.43
N ALA A 109 -16.23 1.67 1.48
CA ALA A 109 -16.00 0.38 2.11
C ALA A 109 -15.95 0.47 3.65
N GLY A 110 -15.92 1.67 4.23
CA GLY A 110 -15.94 1.92 5.68
C GLY A 110 -14.56 2.22 6.29
N ALA A 111 -13.54 2.57 5.50
CA ALA A 111 -12.24 2.97 6.03
C ALA A 111 -12.33 4.32 6.76
N SER A 112 -11.61 4.45 7.87
CA SER A 112 -11.41 5.74 8.53
C SER A 112 -10.34 6.55 7.80
N PRO A 113 -10.49 7.88 7.63
CA PRO A 113 -9.52 8.71 6.91
C PRO A 113 -8.08 8.65 7.45
N ASP A 114 -7.88 8.44 8.75
CA ASP A 114 -6.56 8.26 9.38
C ASP A 114 -5.87 6.94 9.04
N ARG A 115 -6.62 5.97 8.48
CA ARG A 115 -6.10 4.70 7.95
C ARG A 115 -5.85 4.77 6.44
N ILE A 116 -5.83 5.97 5.85
CA ILE A 116 -5.57 6.19 4.42
C ILE A 116 -4.30 7.02 4.24
N ILE A 117 -3.39 6.53 3.40
CA ILE A 117 -2.30 7.35 2.84
C ILE A 117 -2.60 7.63 1.36
N TYR A 118 -2.60 8.92 0.97
CA TYR A 118 -2.67 9.30 -0.43
C TYR A 118 -1.26 9.29 -1.04
N ALA A 119 -0.75 8.10 -1.37
CA ALA A 119 0.65 7.89 -1.75
C ALA A 119 0.96 8.12 -3.24
N HIS A 120 0.15 8.92 -3.95
CA HIS A 120 0.52 9.40 -5.29
C HIS A 120 1.35 10.69 -5.17
N PRO A 121 2.61 10.73 -5.66
CA PRO A 121 3.46 11.92 -5.48
C PRO A 121 2.97 13.14 -6.26
N CYS A 122 2.37 12.97 -7.44
CA CYS A 122 1.89 14.09 -8.28
C CYS A 122 0.36 14.14 -8.42
N LYS A 123 -0.36 14.95 -7.64
CA LYS A 123 -1.83 14.89 -7.52
C LYS A 123 -2.52 16.02 -8.29
N GLN A 124 -3.75 15.82 -8.74
CA GLN A 124 -4.53 16.93 -9.28
C GLN A 124 -5.03 17.85 -8.14
N GLY A 125 -5.09 19.16 -8.37
CA GLY A 125 -5.57 20.11 -7.35
C GLY A 125 -7.02 19.84 -6.89
N SER A 126 -7.88 19.37 -7.81
CA SER A 126 -9.24 18.91 -7.49
C SER A 126 -9.25 17.67 -6.59
N HIS A 127 -8.29 16.76 -6.76
CA HIS A 127 -8.18 15.56 -5.93
C HIS A 127 -7.62 15.88 -4.55
N LEU A 128 -6.73 16.86 -4.44
CA LEU A 128 -6.26 17.40 -3.17
C LEU A 128 -7.39 18.05 -2.37
N ARG A 129 -8.27 18.83 -3.02
CA ARG A 129 -9.48 19.39 -2.38
C ARG A 129 -10.39 18.28 -1.86
N TYR A 130 -10.63 17.25 -2.65
CA TYR A 130 -11.43 16.11 -2.22
C TYR A 130 -10.80 15.38 -1.02
N ALA A 131 -9.48 15.17 -1.02
CA ALA A 131 -8.77 14.59 0.12
C ALA A 131 -8.93 15.46 1.38
N LYS A 132 -8.85 16.79 1.24
CA LYS A 132 -9.10 17.75 2.33
C LYS A 132 -10.52 17.66 2.87
N GLU A 133 -11.51 17.69 2.00
CA GLU A 133 -12.94 17.60 2.35
C GLU A 133 -13.28 16.32 3.11
N ASN A 134 -12.57 15.22 2.83
CA ASN A 134 -12.77 13.92 3.47
C ASN A 134 -11.75 13.61 4.58
N GLY A 135 -10.92 14.57 4.99
CA GLY A 135 -9.99 14.41 6.12
C GLY A 135 -8.79 13.47 5.87
N VAL A 136 -8.47 13.11 4.63
CA VAL A 136 -7.31 12.28 4.27
C VAL A 136 -6.05 13.14 4.25
N LYS A 137 -5.42 13.30 5.41
CA LYS A 137 -4.30 14.23 5.63
C LYS A 137 -2.94 13.70 5.21
N LEU A 138 -2.69 12.39 5.34
CA LEU A 138 -1.38 11.80 5.10
C LEU A 138 -1.17 11.59 3.59
N MET A 139 -0.13 12.21 3.01
CA MET A 139 0.11 12.13 1.57
C MET A 139 1.59 12.23 1.21
N THR A 140 1.97 11.65 0.07
CA THR A 140 3.34 11.73 -0.42
C THR A 140 3.59 12.94 -1.32
N PHE A 141 4.85 13.35 -1.43
CA PHE A 141 5.31 14.33 -2.43
C PHE A 141 6.79 14.08 -2.73
N ASP A 142 7.27 14.51 -3.90
CA ASP A 142 8.67 14.35 -4.32
C ASP A 142 9.26 15.54 -5.08
N SER A 143 8.50 16.64 -5.21
CA SER A 143 8.89 17.81 -5.98
C SER A 143 8.40 19.12 -5.36
N ALA A 144 9.08 20.22 -5.69
CA ALA A 144 8.70 21.56 -5.24
C ALA A 144 7.36 22.01 -5.82
N ASP A 145 7.01 21.58 -7.04
CA ASP A 145 5.73 21.94 -7.66
C ASP A 145 4.56 21.24 -6.98
N GLU A 146 4.73 19.98 -6.58
CA GLU A 146 3.74 19.31 -5.76
C GLU A 146 3.60 20.00 -4.40
N LEU A 147 4.71 20.31 -3.74
CA LEU A 147 4.73 20.98 -2.45
C LEU A 147 3.95 22.30 -2.49
N ARG A 148 4.19 23.16 -3.50
CA ARG A 148 3.45 24.42 -3.68
C ARG A 148 1.96 24.19 -3.89
N LYS A 149 1.61 23.18 -4.70
CA LYS A 149 0.21 22.85 -4.97
C LYS A 149 -0.52 22.35 -3.72
N ILE A 150 0.14 21.53 -2.89
CA ILE A 150 -0.42 21.10 -1.61
C ILE A 150 -0.55 22.29 -0.67
N CYS A 151 0.48 23.13 -0.55
CA CYS A 151 0.44 24.35 0.27
C CYS A 151 -0.73 25.27 -0.09
N ASN A 152 -1.07 25.40 -1.38
CA ASN A 152 -2.19 26.23 -1.84
C ASN A 152 -3.57 25.64 -1.56
N VAL A 153 -3.68 24.34 -1.25
CA VAL A 153 -4.97 23.63 -1.16
C VAL A 153 -5.21 23.06 0.25
N PHE A 154 -4.20 22.44 0.84
CA PHE A 154 -4.30 21.61 2.03
C PHE A 154 -3.08 21.80 2.95
N THR A 155 -2.97 22.99 3.55
CA THR A 155 -1.92 23.38 4.50
C THR A 155 -1.81 22.45 5.72
N GLU A 156 -2.90 21.80 6.12
CA GLU A 156 -2.96 20.89 7.26
C GLU A 156 -2.53 19.45 6.92
N ALA A 157 -2.15 19.19 5.67
CA ALA A 157 -1.66 17.89 5.23
C ALA A 157 -0.37 17.48 5.97
N LYS A 158 -0.23 16.18 6.21
CA LYS A 158 0.97 15.56 6.76
C LYS A 158 1.74 14.93 5.61
N LEU A 159 2.92 15.47 5.34
CA LEU A 159 3.68 15.15 4.13
C LEU A 159 4.73 14.07 4.39
N VAL A 160 4.76 13.09 3.50
CA VAL A 160 5.78 12.04 3.46
C VAL A 160 6.63 12.25 2.21
N LEU A 161 7.90 12.61 2.38
CA LEU A 161 8.79 12.89 1.26
C LEU A 161 9.26 11.58 0.64
N ARG A 162 8.91 11.35 -0.63
CA ARG A 162 9.33 10.15 -1.35
C ARG A 162 10.71 10.33 -1.96
N MET A 163 11.70 9.57 -1.48
CA MET A 163 13.04 9.53 -2.06
C MET A 163 13.11 8.56 -3.25
N LYS A 164 14.00 8.86 -4.20
CA LYS A 164 14.33 7.93 -5.29
C LYS A 164 15.37 6.93 -4.82
N TYR A 165 14.95 5.68 -4.62
CA TYR A 165 15.82 4.58 -4.21
C TYR A 165 15.32 3.27 -4.82
N ASP A 166 15.79 2.96 -6.02
CA ASP A 166 15.32 1.83 -6.82
C ASP A 166 16.29 0.64 -6.77
N ASP A 167 15.73 -0.56 -6.87
CA ASP A 167 16.47 -1.75 -7.26
C ASP A 167 16.64 -1.74 -8.79
N PRO A 168 17.89 -1.66 -9.32
CA PRO A 168 18.14 -1.72 -10.75
C PRO A 168 17.65 -3.02 -11.41
N SER A 169 17.46 -4.09 -10.63
CA SER A 169 16.98 -5.39 -11.08
C SER A 169 15.46 -5.57 -10.99
N ALA A 170 14.71 -4.58 -10.48
CA ALA A 170 13.27 -4.65 -10.38
C ALA A 170 12.60 -4.76 -11.77
N VAL A 171 11.56 -5.58 -11.85
CA VAL A 171 10.77 -5.77 -13.09
C VAL A 171 10.07 -4.48 -13.50
N ILE A 172 9.54 -3.74 -12.52
CA ILE A 172 8.93 -2.43 -12.72
C ILE A 172 9.70 -1.41 -11.89
N ASN A 173 10.54 -0.63 -12.58
CA ASN A 173 11.26 0.51 -12.00
C ASN A 173 10.34 1.74 -11.97
N LEU A 174 10.23 2.39 -10.82
CA LEU A 174 9.38 3.58 -10.64
C LEU A 174 10.20 4.88 -10.55
N GLY A 175 11.50 4.80 -10.31
CA GLY A 175 12.41 5.93 -10.12
C GLY A 175 12.64 6.81 -11.34
N SER A 176 12.38 6.31 -12.54
CA SER A 176 12.36 7.15 -13.74
C SER A 176 11.20 8.15 -13.72
N LYS A 177 10.12 7.84 -12.99
CA LYS A 177 8.90 8.64 -12.92
C LYS A 177 8.70 9.36 -11.58
N PHE A 178 9.12 8.76 -10.48
CA PHE A 178 8.83 9.23 -9.13
C PHE A 178 10.05 9.17 -8.21
N GLY A 179 10.02 9.99 -7.16
CA GLY A 179 11.04 10.06 -6.14
C GLY A 179 12.00 11.22 -6.35
N CYS A 180 12.25 11.96 -5.27
CA CYS A 180 13.20 13.05 -5.26
C CYS A 180 14.63 12.49 -5.34
N PRO A 181 15.49 12.97 -6.27
CA PRO A 181 16.92 12.67 -6.25
C PRO A 181 17.52 13.00 -4.90
N LEU A 182 18.41 12.12 -4.40
CA LEU A 182 18.85 12.16 -3.01
C LEU A 182 19.55 13.48 -2.61
N ASP A 183 20.26 14.08 -3.56
CA ASP A 183 20.92 15.39 -3.42
C ASP A 183 19.95 16.58 -3.36
N GLY A 184 18.74 16.43 -3.91
CA GLY A 184 17.69 17.44 -3.88
C GLY A 184 16.83 17.44 -2.62
N ILE A 185 16.87 16.37 -1.82
CA ILE A 185 15.98 16.18 -0.66
C ILE A 185 16.18 17.25 0.42
N PRO A 186 17.41 17.62 0.84
CA PRO A 186 17.60 18.66 1.84
C PRO A 186 16.93 19.99 1.45
N ARG A 187 17.14 20.43 0.20
CA ARG A 187 16.55 21.66 -0.33
C ARG A 187 15.02 21.60 -0.39
N LEU A 188 14.46 20.42 -0.71
CA LEU A 188 13.01 20.24 -0.74
C LEU A 188 12.40 20.30 0.68
N MET A 189 13.07 19.76 1.69
CA MET A 189 12.66 19.85 3.09
C MET A 189 12.73 21.30 3.63
N GLU A 190 13.78 22.04 3.29
CA GLU A 190 13.93 23.47 3.62
C GLU A 190 12.80 24.30 3.00
N ALA A 191 12.49 24.05 1.73
CA ALA A 191 11.39 24.71 1.04
C ALA A 191 10.04 24.41 1.72
N ALA A 192 9.80 23.15 2.12
CA ALA A 192 8.60 22.79 2.87
C ALA A 192 8.53 23.51 4.21
N LYS A 193 9.67 23.70 4.89
CA LYS A 193 9.75 24.35 6.20
C LYS A 193 9.42 25.82 6.08
N THR A 194 9.95 26.45 5.03
CA THR A 194 9.71 27.86 4.69
C THR A 194 8.23 28.11 4.37
N LEU A 195 7.56 27.15 3.73
CA LEU A 195 6.13 27.20 3.42
C LEU A 195 5.24 26.82 4.62
N GLY A 196 5.81 26.47 5.78
CA GLY A 196 5.05 26.06 6.96
C GLY A 196 4.38 24.68 6.83
N MET A 197 4.79 23.86 5.86
CA MET A 197 4.24 22.53 5.65
C MET A 197 4.85 21.52 6.63
N ASP A 198 4.06 20.55 7.08
CA ASP A 198 4.50 19.55 8.04
C ASP A 198 4.99 18.27 7.35
N VAL A 199 6.31 18.11 7.26
CA VAL A 199 6.94 16.87 6.77
C VAL A 199 7.11 15.93 7.96
N VAL A 200 6.34 14.84 7.95
CA VAL A 200 6.28 13.87 9.06
C VAL A 200 7.10 12.61 8.82
N GLY A 201 7.63 12.43 7.61
CA GLY A 201 8.28 11.18 7.26
C GLY A 201 8.94 11.12 5.90
N ILE A 202 9.60 10.00 5.67
CA ILE A 202 10.23 9.62 4.41
C ILE A 202 9.56 8.37 3.87
N SER A 203 9.35 8.30 2.56
CA SER A 203 8.95 7.08 1.87
C SER A 203 9.91 6.70 0.76
N PHE A 204 9.92 5.42 0.40
CA PHE A 204 10.58 4.93 -0.81
C PHE A 204 9.82 3.75 -1.39
N HIS A 205 10.18 3.33 -2.61
CA HIS A 205 9.65 2.11 -3.20
C HIS A 205 10.72 1.52 -4.11
N VAL A 206 11.26 0.35 -3.77
CA VAL A 206 12.41 -0.24 -4.49
C VAL A 206 12.06 -0.73 -5.90
N GLY A 207 10.78 -0.95 -6.19
CA GLY A 207 10.28 -1.42 -7.48
C GLY A 207 9.55 -2.75 -7.35
N THR A 208 8.68 -3.05 -8.31
CA THR A 208 7.91 -4.31 -8.27
C THR A 208 8.75 -5.45 -8.81
N GLY A 209 8.78 -6.56 -8.08
CA GLY A 209 9.56 -7.74 -8.48
C GLY A 209 11.07 -7.59 -8.25
N SER A 210 11.45 -6.79 -7.26
CA SER A 210 12.83 -6.76 -6.73
C SER A 210 13.26 -8.18 -6.34
N LYS A 211 14.52 -8.51 -6.61
CA LYS A 211 15.11 -9.83 -6.30
C LYS A 211 16.19 -9.74 -5.22
N ASP A 212 16.56 -8.54 -4.80
CA ASP A 212 17.59 -8.30 -3.82
C ASP A 212 17.02 -7.64 -2.55
N PRO A 213 16.80 -8.41 -1.48
CA PRO A 213 16.42 -7.87 -0.18
C PRO A 213 17.33 -6.76 0.36
N LYS A 214 18.63 -6.74 -0.01
CA LYS A 214 19.60 -5.77 0.51
C LYS A 214 19.31 -4.34 0.07
N VAL A 215 18.57 -4.16 -1.04
CA VAL A 215 18.16 -2.82 -1.49
C VAL A 215 17.29 -2.13 -0.45
N PHE A 216 16.43 -2.88 0.25
CA PHE A 216 15.64 -2.32 1.37
C PHE A 216 16.54 -1.86 2.53
N ALA A 217 17.56 -2.62 2.90
CA ALA A 217 18.48 -2.21 3.98
C ALA A 217 19.22 -0.91 3.62
N GLY A 218 19.69 -0.78 2.37
CA GLY A 218 20.28 0.46 1.88
C GLY A 218 19.30 1.64 1.93
N ALA A 219 18.06 1.44 1.48
CA ALA A 219 17.02 2.45 1.51
C ALA A 219 16.68 2.88 2.95
N ILE A 220 16.54 1.95 3.89
CA ILE A 220 16.25 2.22 5.31
C ILE A 220 17.41 3.01 5.94
N SER A 221 18.66 2.58 5.70
CA SER A 221 19.85 3.29 6.17
C SER A 221 19.91 4.73 5.65
N TYR A 222 19.62 4.93 4.36
CA TYR A 222 19.60 6.27 3.78
C TYR A 222 18.46 7.13 4.33
N ALA A 223 17.26 6.54 4.49
CA ALA A 223 16.13 7.22 5.13
C ALA A 223 16.50 7.69 6.55
N LYS A 224 17.26 6.91 7.33
CA LYS A 224 17.73 7.35 8.65
C LYS A 224 18.63 8.58 8.58
N THR A 225 19.48 8.67 7.57
CA THR A 225 20.28 9.87 7.31
C THR A 225 19.36 11.07 7.04
N LEU A 226 18.33 10.89 6.21
CA LEU A 226 17.34 11.94 5.95
C LEU A 226 16.53 12.34 7.18
N PHE A 227 16.25 11.42 8.11
CA PHE A 227 15.68 11.76 9.42
C PHE A 227 16.56 12.70 10.24
N ARG A 228 17.89 12.51 10.21
CA ARG A 228 18.82 13.43 10.89
C ARG A 228 18.84 14.80 10.21
N VAL A 229 18.81 14.84 8.87
CA VAL A 229 18.70 16.10 8.11
C VAL A 229 17.41 16.83 8.43
N GLY A 230 16.26 16.13 8.41
CA GLY A 230 14.97 16.71 8.77
C GLY A 230 14.97 17.26 10.20
N LYS A 231 15.57 16.55 11.16
CA LYS A 231 15.76 17.06 12.53
C LYS A 231 16.59 18.34 12.58
N ALA A 232 17.66 18.43 11.81
CA ALA A 232 18.48 19.65 11.73
C ALA A 232 17.74 20.84 11.12
N ILE A 233 16.82 20.58 10.16
CA ILE A 233 15.92 21.61 9.57
C ILE A 233 14.78 21.99 10.55
N GLY A 234 14.53 21.18 11.57
CA GLY A 234 13.50 21.41 12.59
C GLY A 234 12.19 20.65 12.36
N TYR A 235 12.23 19.47 11.75
CA TYR A 235 11.14 18.51 11.72
C TYR A 235 11.29 17.44 12.80
N ASP A 236 10.16 17.00 13.35
CA ASP A 236 10.08 15.82 14.22
C ASP A 236 9.41 14.68 13.45
N MET A 237 10.16 14.07 12.54
CA MET A 237 9.64 12.99 11.69
C MET A 237 9.50 11.70 12.49
N THR A 238 8.33 11.07 12.37
CA THR A 238 7.96 9.84 13.08
C THR A 238 7.56 8.69 12.16
N LEU A 239 7.47 8.94 10.84
CA LEU A 239 6.96 7.97 9.87
C LEU A 239 8.00 7.57 8.84
N LEU A 240 8.27 6.26 8.74
CA LEU A 240 8.99 5.66 7.62
C LEU A 240 8.05 4.74 6.85
N ASP A 241 7.85 5.03 5.57
CA ASP A 241 7.09 4.18 4.65
C ASP A 241 8.08 3.45 3.72
N ILE A 242 8.20 2.13 3.90
CA ILE A 242 9.13 1.28 3.15
C ILE A 242 8.59 0.87 1.78
N GLY A 243 7.37 1.30 1.42
CA GLY A 243 6.73 1.02 0.15
C GLY A 243 6.39 -0.45 -0.05
N GLY A 244 6.55 -0.91 -1.29
CA GLY A 244 6.15 -2.24 -1.74
C GLY A 244 7.19 -2.90 -2.63
N GLY A 245 6.74 -3.92 -3.37
CA GLY A 245 7.60 -4.74 -4.23
C GLY A 245 7.77 -6.18 -3.77
N PHE A 246 7.17 -6.53 -2.62
CA PHE A 246 7.21 -7.86 -2.04
C PHE A 246 6.60 -8.95 -2.95
N PRO A 247 7.18 -10.17 -2.95
CA PRO A 247 6.66 -11.27 -3.75
C PRO A 247 5.31 -11.79 -3.21
N GLY A 248 4.28 -11.82 -4.06
CA GLY A 248 2.93 -12.31 -3.71
C GLY A 248 2.73 -13.82 -3.84
N LYS A 249 3.70 -14.56 -4.40
CA LYS A 249 3.65 -16.03 -4.59
C LYS A 249 4.82 -16.70 -3.88
N THR A 250 4.67 -17.96 -3.50
CA THR A 250 5.76 -18.76 -2.92
C THR A 250 6.76 -19.27 -3.97
N SER A 251 6.40 -19.21 -5.26
CA SER A 251 7.22 -19.71 -6.37
C SER A 251 8.37 -18.77 -6.79
N PHE A 252 8.54 -17.62 -6.13
CA PHE A 252 9.65 -16.73 -6.42
C PHE A 252 10.95 -17.30 -5.84
N ARG A 253 12.08 -17.11 -6.56
CA ARG A 253 13.40 -17.58 -6.12
C ARG A 253 13.81 -17.01 -4.75
N VAL A 254 13.39 -15.78 -4.47
CA VAL A 254 13.56 -15.12 -3.17
C VAL A 254 12.18 -14.94 -2.58
N GLY A 255 11.95 -15.54 -1.41
CA GLY A 255 10.66 -15.50 -0.73
C GLY A 255 10.50 -14.26 0.15
N PHE A 256 9.27 -13.91 0.50
CA PHE A 256 8.96 -12.78 1.39
C PHE A 256 9.73 -12.82 2.71
N GLN A 257 10.00 -14.01 3.25
CA GLN A 257 10.73 -14.17 4.51
C GLN A 257 12.14 -13.56 4.48
N GLN A 258 12.89 -13.73 3.39
CA GLN A 258 14.23 -13.16 3.26
C GLN A 258 14.19 -11.63 3.21
N PHE A 259 13.16 -11.05 2.58
CA PHE A 259 12.93 -9.61 2.63
C PHE A 259 12.63 -9.16 4.06
N ALA A 260 11.74 -9.87 4.75
CA ALA A 260 11.33 -9.51 6.10
C ALA A 260 12.49 -9.59 7.13
N GLU A 261 13.37 -10.58 7.01
CA GLU A 261 14.57 -10.72 7.84
C GLU A 261 15.50 -9.51 7.68
N VAL A 262 15.88 -9.18 6.43
CA VAL A 262 16.77 -8.04 6.13
C VAL A 262 16.15 -6.70 6.55
N ILE A 263 14.85 -6.51 6.30
CA ILE A 263 14.13 -5.30 6.70
C ILE A 263 14.09 -5.19 8.23
N SER A 264 13.76 -6.28 8.93
CA SER A 264 13.68 -6.29 10.40
C SER A 264 15.03 -5.95 11.04
N GLU A 265 16.12 -6.52 10.54
CA GLU A 265 17.48 -6.21 11.01
C GLU A 265 17.82 -4.73 10.78
N SER A 266 17.58 -4.22 9.57
CA SER A 266 17.87 -2.83 9.22
C SER A 266 17.03 -1.83 10.03
N LEU A 267 15.75 -2.12 10.26
CA LEU A 267 14.88 -1.30 11.12
C LEU A 267 15.37 -1.29 12.57
N LYS A 268 15.78 -2.45 13.11
CA LYS A 268 16.38 -2.54 14.47
C LYS A 268 17.70 -1.80 14.58
N GLU A 269 18.48 -1.72 13.50
CA GLU A 269 19.73 -0.98 13.49
C GLU A 269 19.49 0.54 13.48
N HIS A 270 18.62 1.02 12.59
CA HIS A 270 18.53 2.44 12.27
C HIS A 270 17.36 3.17 12.95
N PHE A 271 16.25 2.48 13.21
CA PHE A 271 15.00 3.04 13.73
C PHE A 271 14.55 2.36 15.01
N ARG A 272 15.50 2.03 15.90
CA ARG A 272 15.19 1.51 17.25
C ARG A 272 14.04 2.31 17.85
N GLN A 273 12.93 1.64 18.10
CA GLN A 273 11.91 2.18 18.97
C GLN A 273 12.60 2.39 20.33
N ALA A 274 12.56 3.61 20.86
CA ALA A 274 12.89 3.80 22.26
C ALA A 274 11.95 2.85 23.03
N ALA A 275 12.50 2.06 23.95
CA ALA A 275 11.68 1.28 24.85
C ALA A 275 10.81 2.28 25.63
N GLY A 276 9.54 2.38 25.22
CA GLY A 276 8.50 3.09 25.94
C GLY A 276 7.96 2.22 27.05
#